data_AF-A0A8B7PCP2-F1
#
_entry.id   AF-A0A8B7PCP2-F1
#
_cell.length_a   1.000
_cell.length_b   1.000
_cell.length_c   1.000
_cell.angle_alpha   90.00
_cell.angle_beta   90.00
_cell.angle_gamma   90.00
#
_symmetry.space_group_name_H-M   'P 1'
#
loop_
_entity.id
_entity.type
_entity.pdbx_description
1 polymer ?
#
loop_
_entity_poly.entity_id
_entity_poly.type
_entity_poly.pdbx_seq_one_letter_code
_entity_poly.pdbx_strand_id
1 'polypeptide(L)'
;MRCGVRTHHVRYTCGPHDSHTCGPRNSHTYGPHDSHTCGPHSSHTCGPHNSHTYGPHDSHTCGPHDSHTCGLHDSHTCGSHDSHTCSPHDSHTYGPHDSHTCGPHDGHTCGPHDSHTCGPHDGHTCGPHDSHITATIFTQ
;
A
#
# COMPACT_ATOMS: atom_id res chain seq x y z
N MET A 1 23.55 -4.62 -2.09
CA MET A 1 23.31 -6.04 -1.78
C MET A 1 23.21 -6.26 -0.27
N ARG A 2 22.10 -6.84 0.20
CA ARG A 2 22.08 -8.12 0.94
C ARG A 2 20.63 -8.63 0.99
N CYS A 3 20.29 -9.51 0.04
CA CYS A 3 19.12 -10.36 0.15
C CYS A 3 19.53 -11.64 0.89
N GLY A 4 18.93 -11.90 2.05
CA GLY A 4 19.03 -13.20 2.69
C GLY A 4 18.49 -13.26 4.11
N VAL A 5 17.50 -14.12 4.34
CA VAL A 5 17.57 -15.15 5.38
C VAL A 5 16.88 -16.41 4.85
N ARG A 6 17.57 -17.54 4.96
CA ARG A 6 17.07 -18.87 4.59
C ARG A 6 16.39 -19.47 5.82
N THR A 7 15.06 -19.50 5.84
CA THR A 7 14.26 -20.50 6.56
C THR A 7 12.82 -20.49 6.03
N HIS A 8 12.35 -21.70 5.68
CA HIS A 8 11.03 -22.13 5.21
C HIS A 8 10.04 -21.06 4.69
N HIS A 9 9.92 -21.00 3.35
CA HIS A 9 8.89 -20.27 2.58
C HIS A 9 9.09 -18.76 2.40
N VAL A 10 10.24 -18.38 1.84
CA VAL A 10 10.56 -16.98 1.54
C VAL A 10 11.12 -16.87 0.12
N ARG A 11 10.48 -16.06 -0.75
CA ARG A 11 10.90 -15.80 -2.14
C ARG A 11 11.03 -14.30 -2.37
N TYR A 12 12.19 -13.87 -2.86
CA TYR A 12 12.51 -12.47 -3.10
C TYR A 12 13.15 -12.26 -4.48
N THR A 13 12.73 -11.20 -5.14
CA THR A 13 13.33 -10.64 -6.36
C THR A 13 13.47 -9.14 -6.16
N CYS A 14 14.70 -8.61 -6.26
CA CYS A 14 15.02 -7.19 -6.00
C CYS A 14 15.83 -6.61 -7.17
N GLY A 15 15.70 -5.31 -7.42
CA GLY A 15 16.47 -4.58 -8.43
C GLY A 15 17.81 -4.01 -7.92
N PRO A 16 18.52 -3.25 -8.75
CA PRO A 16 19.65 -2.42 -8.34
C PRO A 16 19.24 -1.16 -7.55
N HIS A 17 20.08 -0.74 -6.59
CA HIS A 17 19.94 0.44 -5.72
C HIS A 17 18.81 0.43 -4.67
N ASP A 18 18.53 -0.75 -4.09
CA ASP A 18 17.40 -0.89 -3.15
C ASP A 18 17.81 -1.06 -1.68
N SER A 19 16.87 -0.74 -0.79
CA SER A 19 16.91 -1.01 0.65
C SER A 19 15.64 -1.73 1.09
N HIS A 20 15.78 -2.93 1.67
CA HIS A 20 14.62 -3.73 2.10
C HIS A 20 14.81 -4.31 3.50
N THR A 21 13.76 -4.18 4.33
CA THR A 21 13.62 -4.85 5.63
C THR A 21 12.32 -5.65 5.62
N CYS A 22 12.39 -6.97 5.70
CA CYS A 22 11.21 -7.84 5.61
C CYS A 22 11.13 -8.80 6.81
N GLY A 23 9.91 -8.99 7.33
CA GLY A 23 9.59 -10.00 8.32
C GLY A 23 9.65 -11.45 7.78
N PRO A 24 9.48 -12.46 8.65
CA PRO A 24 9.43 -13.86 8.26
C PRO A 24 8.16 -14.24 7.47
N ARG A 25 8.28 -15.27 6.62
CA ARG A 25 7.19 -15.93 5.86
C ARG A 25 6.51 -15.00 4.84
N ASN A 26 7.32 -14.36 4.02
CA ASN A 26 6.88 -13.38 3.04
C ASN A 26 7.16 -13.79 1.59
N SER A 27 6.43 -13.18 0.66
CA SER A 27 6.67 -13.29 -0.78
C SER A 27 6.72 -11.89 -1.39
N HIS A 28 7.90 -11.45 -1.86
CA HIS A 28 8.05 -10.09 -2.37
C HIS A 28 8.76 -10.01 -3.73
N THR A 29 8.27 -9.12 -4.58
CA THR A 29 8.92 -8.70 -5.83
C THR A 29 8.98 -7.18 -5.85
N TYR A 30 10.19 -6.64 -5.94
CA TYR A 30 10.43 -5.19 -5.94
C TYR A 30 11.14 -4.76 -7.22
N GLY A 31 10.86 -3.54 -7.66
CA GLY A 31 11.55 -2.90 -8.75
C GLY A 31 12.92 -2.35 -8.33
N PRO A 32 13.67 -1.75 -9.27
CA PRO A 32 14.86 -0.96 -8.95
C PRO A 32 14.52 0.39 -8.32
N HIS A 33 15.47 0.91 -7.53
CA HIS A 33 15.43 2.20 -6.84
C HIS A 33 14.37 2.30 -5.74
N ASP A 34 14.21 1.23 -4.97
CA ASP A 34 13.12 1.10 -4.01
C ASP A 34 13.58 1.07 -2.54
N SER A 35 12.70 1.53 -1.65
CA SER A 35 12.86 1.44 -0.19
C SER A 35 11.62 0.82 0.45
N HIS A 36 11.76 -0.36 1.05
CA HIS A 36 10.62 -1.09 1.64
C HIS A 36 10.87 -1.60 3.05
N THR A 37 9.87 -1.43 3.91
CA THR A 37 9.78 -2.09 5.22
C THR A 37 8.49 -2.90 5.27
N CYS A 38 8.56 -4.20 5.50
CA CYS A 38 7.41 -5.10 5.46
C CYS A 38 7.35 -5.95 6.73
N GLY A 39 6.16 -6.06 7.31
CA GLY A 39 5.87 -6.93 8.43
C GLY A 39 5.92 -8.43 8.09
N PRO A 40 5.67 -9.32 9.08
CA PRO A 40 5.56 -10.76 8.88
C PRO A 40 4.27 -11.17 8.15
N HIS A 41 4.30 -12.31 7.46
CA HIS A 41 3.17 -12.89 6.73
C HIS A 41 2.60 -12.00 5.63
N SER A 42 3.45 -11.30 4.89
CA SER A 42 3.02 -10.33 3.88
C SER A 42 3.42 -10.74 2.44
N SER A 43 2.63 -10.30 1.47
CA SER A 43 2.83 -10.57 0.04
C SER A 43 2.80 -9.26 -0.76
N HIS A 44 3.89 -8.90 -1.43
CA HIS A 44 3.99 -7.60 -2.11
C HIS A 44 4.59 -7.71 -3.51
N THR A 45 4.02 -6.95 -4.45
CA THR A 45 4.59 -6.71 -5.77
C THR A 45 4.64 -5.21 -6.00
N CYS A 46 5.83 -4.64 -6.18
CA CYS A 46 6.03 -3.20 -6.35
C CYS A 46 6.78 -2.92 -7.65
N GLY A 47 6.36 -1.87 -8.35
CA GLY A 47 7.09 -1.29 -9.47
C GLY A 47 8.33 -0.50 -9.02
N PRO A 48 9.10 0.06 -9.98
CA PRO A 48 10.30 0.84 -9.70
C PRO A 48 10.01 2.20 -9.06
N HIS A 49 11.00 2.74 -8.35
CA HIS A 49 11.01 4.06 -7.71
C HIS A 49 9.97 4.24 -6.59
N ASN A 50 9.85 3.25 -5.73
CA ASN A 50 8.83 3.19 -4.70
C ASN A 50 9.40 3.30 -3.27
N SER A 51 8.57 3.85 -2.37
CA SER A 51 8.87 3.91 -0.94
C SER A 51 7.67 3.43 -0.13
N HIS A 52 7.79 2.27 0.52
CA HIS A 52 6.65 1.67 1.24
C HIS A 52 6.98 1.16 2.64
N THR A 53 6.00 1.32 3.54
CA THR A 53 5.97 0.68 4.85
C THR A 53 4.67 -0.08 4.99
N TYR A 54 4.76 -1.40 5.17
CA TYR A 54 3.63 -2.31 5.31
C TYR A 54 3.71 -3.04 6.63
N GLY A 55 2.57 -3.22 7.29
CA GLY A 55 2.47 -3.97 8.51
C GLY A 55 2.41 -5.49 8.30
N PRO A 56 2.21 -6.22 9.41
CA PRO A 56 1.88 -7.63 9.39
C PRO A 56 0.60 -7.99 8.64
N HIS A 57 0.60 -9.14 7.98
CA HIS A 57 -0.58 -9.76 7.35
C HIS A 57 -1.15 -8.99 6.15
N ASP A 58 -0.28 -8.39 5.35
CA ASP A 58 -0.69 -7.49 4.28
C ASP A 58 -0.47 -8.09 2.88
N SER A 59 -1.31 -7.65 1.93
CA SER A 59 -1.19 -8.01 0.51
C SER A 59 -1.30 -6.78 -0.38
N HIS A 60 -0.20 -6.43 -1.07
CA HIS A 60 -0.18 -5.21 -1.90
C HIS A 60 0.38 -5.44 -3.30
N THR A 61 -0.25 -4.80 -4.28
CA THR A 61 0.30 -4.63 -5.63
C THR A 61 0.35 -3.15 -5.94
N CYS A 62 1.53 -2.64 -6.25
CA CYS A 62 1.74 -1.23 -6.52
C CYS A 62 2.57 -1.00 -7.78
N GLY A 63 2.23 0.03 -8.53
CA GLY A 63 2.90 0.39 -9.76
C GLY A 63 4.16 1.22 -9.50
N PRO A 64 4.71 1.87 -10.55
CA PRO A 64 5.87 2.74 -10.44
C PRO A 64 5.56 4.09 -9.78
N HIS A 65 6.57 4.65 -9.10
CA HIS A 65 6.56 5.99 -8.50
C HIS A 65 5.58 6.17 -7.34
N ASP A 66 5.45 5.15 -6.49
CA ASP A 66 4.43 5.12 -5.45
C ASP A 66 5.01 5.28 -4.04
N SER A 67 4.24 5.90 -3.14
CA SER A 67 4.60 6.10 -1.74
C SER A 67 3.47 5.72 -0.79
N HIS A 68 3.68 4.68 0.04
CA HIS A 68 2.61 4.12 0.87
C HIS A 68 3.03 3.81 2.30
N THR A 69 2.08 4.04 3.21
CA THR A 69 2.12 3.51 4.57
C THR A 69 0.80 2.80 4.85
N CYS A 70 0.86 1.50 5.12
CA CYS A 70 -0.31 0.69 5.43
C CYS A 70 -0.17 0.07 6.83
N GLY A 71 -1.32 -0.16 7.46
CA GLY A 71 -1.47 -0.70 8.78
C GLY A 71 -1.39 -2.23 8.80
N LEU A 72 -2.21 -2.84 9.64
CA LEU A 72 -2.25 -4.29 9.83
C LEU A 72 -3.45 -4.86 9.09
N HIS A 73 -3.27 -6.01 8.45
CA HIS A 73 -4.36 -6.76 7.83
C HIS A 73 -4.97 -6.01 6.64
N ASP A 74 -4.12 -5.45 5.78
CA ASP A 74 -4.55 -4.60 4.69
C ASP A 74 -4.38 -5.28 3.33
N SER A 75 -5.26 -4.93 2.39
CA SER A 75 -5.22 -5.44 1.02
C SER A 75 -5.43 -4.32 0.02
N HIS A 76 -4.38 -3.99 -0.75
CA HIS A 76 -4.44 -2.87 -1.70
C HIS A 76 -3.90 -3.20 -3.08
N THR A 77 -4.54 -2.61 -4.09
CA THR A 77 -3.99 -2.47 -5.44
C THR A 77 -3.92 -1.00 -5.78
N CYS A 78 -2.72 -0.50 -6.04
CA CYS A 78 -2.50 0.89 -6.38
C CYS A 78 -1.96 1.01 -7.82
N GLY A 79 -2.29 2.12 -8.46
CA GLY A 79 -1.92 2.48 -9.82
C GLY A 79 -0.47 2.94 -9.90
N SER A 80 -0.20 4.05 -10.58
CA SER A 80 1.15 4.60 -10.73
C SER A 80 1.11 6.05 -10.34
N HIS A 81 2.18 6.54 -9.70
CA HIS A 81 2.28 7.89 -9.19
C HIS A 81 1.24 8.16 -8.10
N ASP A 82 1.18 7.25 -7.12
CA ASP A 82 0.19 7.30 -6.06
C ASP A 82 0.81 7.56 -4.70
N SER A 83 0.02 8.15 -3.81
CA SER A 83 0.43 8.42 -2.43
C SER A 83 -0.70 8.11 -1.45
N HIS A 84 -0.52 7.08 -0.62
CA HIS A 84 -1.58 6.62 0.28
C HIS A 84 -1.11 6.36 1.71
N THR A 85 -1.96 6.71 2.67
CA THR A 85 -1.85 6.28 4.07
C THR A 85 -3.13 5.57 4.47
N CYS A 86 -3.02 4.30 4.82
CA CYS A 86 -4.17 3.48 5.23
C CYS A 86 -3.95 2.98 6.65
N SER A 87 -5.04 2.80 7.38
CA SER A 87 -5.06 2.33 8.76
C SER A 87 -5.35 0.83 8.78
N PRO A 88 -5.34 0.15 9.94
CA PRO A 88 -5.58 -1.27 9.98
C PRO A 88 -6.97 -1.70 9.47
N HIS A 89 -7.02 -2.88 8.87
CA HIS A 89 -8.21 -3.57 8.38
C HIS A 89 -8.87 -2.93 7.15
N ASP A 90 -8.06 -2.45 6.23
CA ASP A 90 -8.54 -1.71 5.05
C ASP A 90 -8.42 -2.55 3.76
N SER A 91 -9.31 -2.27 2.81
CA SER A 91 -9.31 -2.92 1.50
C SER A 91 -9.58 -1.92 0.37
N HIS A 92 -8.57 -1.64 -0.46
CA HIS A 92 -8.65 -0.55 -1.43
C HIS A 92 -8.13 -0.90 -2.82
N THR A 93 -8.72 -0.26 -3.84
CA THR A 93 -8.20 -0.25 -5.20
C THR A 93 -8.18 1.19 -5.69
N TYR A 94 -7.01 1.67 -6.10
CA TYR A 94 -6.79 3.04 -6.55
C TYR A 94 -6.34 3.05 -8.01
N GLY A 95 -6.77 4.07 -8.75
CA GLY A 95 -6.30 4.35 -10.09
C GLY A 95 -4.93 5.04 -10.05
N PRO A 96 -4.33 5.31 -11.21
CA PRO A 96 -3.11 6.10 -11.27
C PRO A 96 -3.37 7.58 -10.97
N HIS A 97 -2.35 8.24 -10.42
CA HIS A 97 -2.31 9.65 -10.05
C HIS A 97 -3.24 10.01 -8.88
N ASP A 98 -3.32 9.13 -7.89
CA ASP A 98 -4.25 9.25 -6.78
C ASP A 98 -3.55 9.62 -5.47
N SER A 99 -4.30 10.26 -4.56
CA SER A 99 -3.78 10.64 -3.23
C SER A 99 -4.84 10.47 -2.15
N HIS A 100 -4.60 9.53 -1.22
CA HIS A 100 -5.62 9.12 -0.25
C HIS A 100 -5.09 8.99 1.18
N THR A 101 -5.95 9.31 2.13
CA THR A 101 -5.77 8.97 3.55
C THR A 101 -7.04 8.34 4.06
N CYS A 102 -6.96 7.10 4.52
CA CYS A 102 -8.10 6.30 4.95
C CYS A 102 -8.00 5.96 6.44
N GLY A 103 -9.17 5.96 7.09
CA GLY A 103 -9.32 5.54 8.47
C GLY A 103 -9.39 4.02 8.57
N PRO A 104 -9.37 3.47 9.78
CA PRO A 104 -9.42 2.02 9.95
C PRO A 104 -10.80 1.46 9.57
N HIS A 105 -10.80 0.23 9.07
CA HIS A 105 -11.99 -0.52 8.64
C HIS A 105 -12.70 0.06 7.42
N ASP A 106 -11.94 0.58 6.46
CA ASP A 106 -12.46 1.24 5.27
C ASP A 106 -12.39 0.35 4.01
N GLY A 107 -13.30 0.60 3.07
CA GLY A 107 -13.38 -0.12 1.79
C GLY A 107 -13.61 0.82 0.61
N HIS A 108 -12.64 0.92 -0.30
CA HIS A 108 -12.69 1.92 -1.38
C HIS A 108 -12.28 1.38 -2.75
N THR A 109 -12.91 1.93 -3.78
CA THR A 109 -12.46 1.79 -5.17
C THR A 109 -12.51 3.16 -5.81
N CYS A 110 -11.36 3.69 -6.22
CA CYS A 110 -11.23 5.01 -6.82
C CYS A 110 -10.76 4.90 -8.28
N GLY A 111 -11.20 5.84 -9.09
CA GLY A 111 -10.76 6.00 -10.47
C GLY A 111 -9.47 6.82 -10.54
N PRO A 112 -8.88 6.98 -11.72
CA PRO A 112 -7.69 7.81 -11.89
C PRO A 112 -7.95 9.29 -11.57
N HIS A 113 -6.91 9.94 -11.03
CA HIS A 113 -6.89 11.35 -10.66
C HIS A 113 -7.83 11.71 -9.50
N ASP A 114 -7.97 10.80 -8.53
CA ASP A 114 -8.83 10.99 -7.36
C ASP A 114 -8.03 11.44 -6.13
N SER A 115 -8.68 12.26 -5.28
CA SER A 115 -8.06 12.70 -4.02
C SER A 115 -9.06 12.73 -2.87
N HIS A 116 -8.79 11.92 -1.85
CA HIS A 116 -9.74 11.72 -0.75
C HIS A 116 -9.09 11.65 0.63
N THR A 117 -9.85 12.09 1.62
CA THR A 117 -9.60 11.77 3.03
C THR A 117 -10.89 11.21 3.60
N CYS A 118 -10.83 9.97 4.04
CA CYS A 118 -11.96 9.23 4.61
C CYS A 118 -11.76 9.05 6.12
N GLY A 119 -12.87 9.03 6.86
CA GLY A 119 -12.89 8.68 8.27
C GLY A 119 -13.06 7.17 8.47
N PRO A 120 -12.96 6.67 9.71
CA PRO A 120 -13.13 5.25 10.00
C PRO A 120 -14.53 4.74 9.62
N HIS A 121 -14.59 3.49 9.16
CA HIS A 121 -15.80 2.79 8.73
C HIS A 121 -16.50 3.41 7.51
N ASP A 122 -15.73 4.03 6.61
CA ASP A 122 -16.24 4.61 5.37
C ASP A 122 -16.14 3.61 4.20
N GLY A 123 -17.16 3.63 3.33
CA GLY A 123 -17.27 2.73 2.17
C GLY A 123 -17.72 3.48 0.93
N HIS A 124 -16.83 3.61 -0.07
CA HIS A 124 -17.07 4.48 -1.23
C HIS A 124 -16.57 3.88 -2.55
N THR A 125 -17.23 4.25 -3.63
CA THR A 125 -16.74 4.05 -5.00
C THR A 125 -16.74 5.39 -5.70
N CYS A 126 -15.57 5.84 -6.10
CA CYS A 126 -15.37 7.12 -6.77
C CYS A 126 -15.07 6.86 -8.25
N GLY A 127 -15.59 7.76 -9.09
CA GLY A 127 -15.28 7.79 -10.52
C GLY A 127 -14.09 8.70 -10.79
N PRO A 128 -13.51 8.68 -12.00
CA PRO A 128 -12.35 9.50 -12.33
C PRO A 128 -12.58 10.99 -12.07
N HIS A 129 -11.56 11.65 -11.53
CA HIS A 129 -11.53 13.07 -11.18
C HIS A 129 -12.50 13.43 -10.05
N ASP A 130 -12.68 12.54 -9.08
CA ASP A 130 -13.42 12.81 -7.86
C ASP A 130 -12.49 13.42 -6.79
N SER A 131 -13.00 14.42 -6.09
CA SER A 131 -12.27 15.08 -5.01
C SER A 131 -13.24 15.34 -3.88
N HIS A 132 -13.03 14.68 -2.75
CA HIS A 132 -13.95 14.77 -1.62
C HIS A 132 -13.22 14.54 -0.30
N ILE A 133 -13.60 15.30 0.72
CA ILE A 133 -13.13 15.13 2.09
C ILE A 133 -14.32 14.68 2.92
N THR A 134 -14.42 13.38 3.21
CA THR A 134 -15.34 12.85 4.22
C THR A 134 -14.62 12.85 5.56
N ALA A 135 -14.67 13.98 6.26
CA ALA A 135 -14.37 13.99 7.68
C ALA A 135 -15.65 13.57 8.42
N THR A 136 -15.80 12.28 8.73
CA THR A 136 -16.73 11.87 9.77
C THR A 136 -16.23 12.48 11.08
N ILE A 137 -16.73 13.67 11.41
CA ILE A 137 -16.56 14.29 12.72
C ILE A 137 -17.10 13.29 13.73
N PHE A 138 -16.26 12.92 14.69
CA PHE A 138 -16.66 12.22 15.91
C PHE A 138 -17.98 12.81 16.42
N THR A 139 -19.06 12.02 16.40
CA THR A 139 -20.25 12.35 17.17
C THR A 139 -19.86 12.41 18.65
N GLN A 140 -19.98 13.61 19.24
CA GLN A 140 -20.58 13.77 20.56
C GLN A 140 -22.00 14.29 20.35
#